data_AF-A0A2T3P541-F1
#
_entry.id   AF-A0A2T3P541-F1
#
_cell.length_a   1.000
_cell.length_b   1.000
_cell.length_c   1.000
_cell.angle_alpha   90.00
_cell.angle_beta   90.00
_cell.angle_gamma   90.00
#
_symmetry.space_group_name_H-M   'P 1'
#
loop_
_entity.id
_entity.type
_entity.pdbx_description
1 polymer ?
#
loop_
_entity_poly.entity_id
_entity_poly.type
_entity_poly.pdbx_seq_one_letter_code
_entity_poly.pdbx_strand_id
1 'polypeptide(L)'
;MELLHQTHQLHFFSNNGDIEPTAPFINAFKQELQAFNLVPVSGNELNLNGSTGQHRQFLILMTPDNKLRVEFPSSEIVVVVEGGTIEEFREISSTVLSAIEKLFPMKVANRLSILNSKYFRSDVESYSNLYHALFTHKDAEPFEWDNRIVERKELPETKELINSISTIRRSEIRSPFIDGGRQQDIVAMEIDSNTLHQNTEMRFSIQQAKKIFAELYSNNDTLTDALGRYF
;
A
#
# COMPACT_ATOMS: atom_id res chain seq x y z
N MET A 1 0.77 -20.86 9.53
CA MET A 1 1.42 -19.94 10.50
C MET A 1 0.35 -19.02 11.12
N GLU A 2 0.60 -18.35 12.25
CA GLU A 2 -0.35 -17.39 12.86
C GLU A 2 -0.25 -16.02 12.18
N LEU A 3 -1.36 -15.50 11.63
CA LEU A 3 -1.40 -14.14 11.07
C LEU A 3 -1.48 -13.11 12.20
N LEU A 4 -0.47 -12.24 12.29
CA LEU A 4 -0.41 -11.17 13.27
C LEU A 4 -1.02 -9.86 12.75
N HIS A 5 -0.78 -9.55 11.48
CA HIS A 5 -1.18 -8.27 10.89
C HIS A 5 -1.22 -8.37 9.36
N GLN A 6 -2.15 -7.63 8.77
CA GLN A 6 -2.35 -7.57 7.33
C GLN A 6 -2.70 -6.14 6.92
N THR A 7 -2.11 -5.65 5.85
CA THR A 7 -2.44 -4.33 5.27
C THR A 7 -2.50 -4.37 3.76
N HIS A 8 -3.35 -3.50 3.22
CA HIS A 8 -3.48 -3.22 1.80
C HIS A 8 -3.32 -1.72 1.59
N GLN A 9 -2.50 -1.33 0.63
CA GLN A 9 -2.20 0.06 0.35
C GLN A 9 -2.32 0.33 -1.14
N LEU A 10 -3.01 1.41 -1.49
CA LEU A 10 -2.97 2.01 -2.83
C LEU A 10 -2.22 3.33 -2.72
N HIS A 11 -1.23 3.50 -3.59
CA HIS A 11 -0.52 4.75 -3.77
C HIS A 11 -0.82 5.33 -5.14
N PHE A 12 -1.35 6.55 -5.14
CA PHE A 12 -1.60 7.35 -6.33
C PHE A 12 -0.66 8.56 -6.31
N PHE A 13 0.46 8.47 -7.04
CA PHE A 13 1.53 9.45 -6.97
C PHE A 13 1.15 10.70 -7.77
N SER A 14 0.71 11.73 -7.05
CA SER A 14 0.15 12.96 -7.58
C SER A 14 0.60 14.17 -6.80
N ASN A 15 0.57 15.34 -7.43
CA ASN A 15 0.75 16.60 -6.72
C ASN A 15 -0.52 16.93 -5.93
N ASN A 16 -0.39 17.15 -4.63
CA ASN A 16 -1.47 17.53 -3.71
C ASN A 16 -1.29 18.91 -3.09
N GLY A 17 -0.48 19.79 -3.69
CA GLY A 17 -0.36 21.19 -3.23
C GLY A 17 -1.68 21.96 -3.24
N ASP A 18 -2.66 21.50 -4.01
CA ASP A 18 -4.04 21.97 -4.11
C ASP A 18 -4.98 21.42 -3.02
N ILE A 19 -4.53 20.49 -2.17
CA ILE A 19 -5.32 19.89 -1.10
C ILE A 19 -4.76 20.33 0.25
N GLU A 20 -5.53 21.11 0.99
CA GLU A 20 -5.16 21.59 2.32
C GLU A 20 -6.11 21.05 3.39
N PRO A 21 -5.66 20.90 4.66
CA PRO A 21 -6.51 20.46 5.76
C PRO A 21 -7.45 21.59 6.25
N THR A 22 -8.23 22.19 5.36
CA THR A 22 -9.18 23.26 5.66
C THR A 22 -10.61 22.73 5.71
N ALA A 23 -11.50 23.43 6.43
CA ALA A 23 -12.89 23.02 6.58
C ALA A 23 -13.64 22.78 5.24
N PRO A 24 -13.45 23.59 4.18
CA PRO A 24 -14.05 23.33 2.88
C PRO A 24 -13.66 21.97 2.29
N PHE A 25 -12.37 21.62 2.26
CA PHE A 25 -11.91 20.35 1.73
C PHE A 25 -12.36 19.17 2.59
N ILE A 26 -12.27 19.31 3.91
CA ILE A 26 -12.74 18.29 4.86
C ILE A 26 -14.23 17.99 4.62
N ASN A 27 -15.07 19.02 4.53
CA ASN A 27 -16.50 18.84 4.33
C ASN A 27 -16.83 18.20 2.98
N ALA A 28 -16.12 18.61 1.92
CA ALA A 28 -16.30 18.03 0.59
C ALA A 28 -15.96 16.53 0.56
N PHE A 29 -14.82 16.14 1.13
CA PHE A 29 -14.46 14.72 1.24
C PHE A 29 -15.41 13.93 2.14
N LYS A 30 -15.84 14.50 3.28
CA LYS A 30 -16.81 13.84 4.16
C LYS A 30 -18.15 13.60 3.48
N GLN A 31 -18.58 14.49 2.60
CA GLN A 31 -19.79 14.30 1.81
C GLN A 31 -19.65 13.16 0.80
N GLU A 32 -18.54 13.12 0.05
CA GLU A 32 -18.31 12.09 -0.96
C GLU A 32 -17.97 10.71 -0.36
N LEU A 33 -17.35 10.69 0.82
CA LEU A 33 -16.92 9.47 1.53
C LEU A 33 -17.75 9.18 2.78
N GLN A 34 -18.98 9.70 2.85
CA GLN A 34 -19.83 9.59 4.04
C GLN A 34 -20.08 8.15 4.51
N ALA A 35 -20.09 7.20 3.56
CA ALA A 35 -20.33 5.77 3.85
C ALA A 35 -19.27 5.16 4.78
N PHE A 36 -18.07 5.76 4.85
CA PHE A 36 -16.96 5.24 5.64
C PHE A 36 -16.84 5.86 7.04
N ASN A 37 -17.70 6.82 7.42
CA ASN A 37 -17.65 7.49 8.73
C ASN A 37 -16.26 8.05 9.10
N LEU A 38 -15.57 8.67 8.14
CA LEU A 38 -14.21 9.16 8.32
C LEU A 38 -14.14 10.39 9.22
N VAL A 39 -13.14 10.40 10.10
CA VAL A 39 -12.76 11.51 10.98
C VAL A 39 -11.52 12.19 10.40
N PRO A 40 -11.52 13.53 10.26
CA PRO A 40 -10.37 14.26 9.78
C PRO A 40 -9.33 14.45 10.89
N VAL A 41 -8.07 14.18 10.56
CA VAL A 41 -6.89 14.55 11.35
C VAL A 41 -5.85 15.18 10.42
N SER A 42 -4.78 15.73 10.99
CA SER A 42 -3.71 16.36 10.21
C SER A 42 -2.39 15.64 10.45
N GLY A 43 -1.70 15.32 9.35
CA GLY A 43 -0.31 14.89 9.36
C GLY A 43 0.64 16.07 9.17
N ASN A 44 1.94 15.86 9.41
CA ASN A 44 2.99 16.82 9.11
C ASN A 44 4.04 16.14 8.23
N GLU A 45 4.42 16.77 7.12
CA GLU A 45 5.53 16.34 6.27
C GLU A 45 6.63 17.41 6.28
N LEU A 46 7.89 16.99 6.13
CA LEU A 46 9.02 17.91 6.00
C LEU A 46 9.04 18.49 4.59
N ASN A 47 8.95 19.82 4.46
CA ASN A 47 9.15 20.48 3.18
C ASN A 47 10.65 20.69 2.94
N LEU A 48 11.26 19.82 2.15
CA LEU A 48 12.69 19.87 1.83
C LEU A 48 13.02 20.87 0.71
N ASN A 49 12.01 21.46 0.05
CA ASN A 49 12.21 22.41 -1.06
C ASN A 49 12.39 23.87 -0.60
N GLY A 50 12.31 24.14 0.71
CA GLY A 50 12.55 25.46 1.31
C GLY A 50 13.76 25.47 2.23
N SER A 51 14.52 26.56 2.24
CA SER A 51 15.71 26.76 3.09
C SER A 51 15.44 26.86 4.60
N THR A 52 14.21 26.58 5.05
CA THR A 52 13.72 26.85 6.41
C THR A 52 13.17 25.64 7.15
N GLY A 53 13.17 24.43 6.55
CA GLY A 53 12.68 23.22 7.23
C GLY A 53 11.21 23.30 7.67
N GLN A 54 10.40 24.09 6.97
CA GLN A 54 8.98 24.25 7.31
C GLN A 54 8.24 22.92 7.15
N HIS A 55 7.41 22.57 8.13
CA HIS A 55 6.52 21.44 8.03
C HIS A 55 5.26 21.85 7.25
N ARG A 56 4.87 21.05 6.25
CA ARG A 56 3.57 21.17 5.59
C ARG A 56 2.58 20.26 6.33
N GLN A 57 1.45 20.81 6.72
CA GLN A 57 0.34 20.00 7.21
C GLN A 57 -0.44 19.43 6.03
N PHE A 58 -0.85 18.17 6.15
CA PHE A 58 -1.67 17.50 5.15
C PHE A 58 -2.89 16.83 5.78
N LEU A 59 -3.94 16.67 4.98
CA LEU A 59 -5.18 16.04 5.42
C LEU A 59 -5.00 14.52 5.53
N ILE A 60 -5.53 13.96 6.60
CA ILE A 60 -5.73 12.52 6.78
C ILE A 60 -7.20 12.31 7.14
N LEU A 61 -7.86 11.39 6.47
CA LEU A 61 -9.22 10.96 6.78
C LEU A 61 -9.17 9.52 7.23
N MET A 62 -9.64 9.20 8.43
CA MET A 62 -9.53 7.84 8.95
C MET A 62 -10.75 7.39 9.73
N THR A 63 -11.00 6.08 9.76
CA THR A 63 -12.05 5.52 10.63
C THR A 63 -11.63 5.62 12.11
N PRO A 64 -12.59 5.69 13.06
CA PRO A 64 -12.27 5.76 14.49
C PRO A 64 -11.44 4.58 15.02
N ASP A 65 -11.51 3.43 14.37
CA ASP A 65 -10.74 2.22 14.70
C ASP A 65 -9.41 2.12 13.93
N ASN A 66 -9.06 3.16 13.15
CA ASN A 66 -7.87 3.27 12.32
C ASN A 66 -7.74 2.25 11.18
N LYS A 67 -8.77 1.44 10.91
CA LYS A 67 -8.71 0.40 9.86
C LYS A 67 -8.71 0.93 8.44
N LEU A 68 -9.30 2.09 8.19
CA LEU A 68 -9.18 2.79 6.91
C LEU A 68 -8.55 4.14 7.15
N ARG A 69 -7.55 4.47 6.34
CA ARG A 69 -6.91 5.77 6.31
C ARG A 69 -6.71 6.23 4.87
N VAL A 70 -7.09 7.46 4.57
CA VAL A 70 -6.84 8.14 3.30
C VAL A 70 -5.99 9.37 3.59
N GLU A 71 -4.78 9.39 3.07
CA GLU A 71 -3.79 10.43 3.32
C GLU A 71 -3.54 11.24 2.05
N PHE A 72 -3.34 12.54 2.21
CA PHE A 72 -3.07 13.47 1.11
C PHE A 72 -1.72 14.21 1.27
N PRO A 73 -0.58 13.51 1.48
CA PRO A 73 0.73 14.15 1.50
C PRO A 73 1.04 14.80 0.15
N SER A 74 2.07 15.66 0.07
CA SER A 74 2.35 16.52 -1.09
C SER A 74 2.47 15.78 -2.43
N SER A 75 3.01 14.56 -2.41
CA SER A 75 3.48 13.85 -3.61
C SER A 75 2.71 12.56 -3.92
N GLU A 76 1.72 12.21 -3.10
CA GLU A 76 0.87 11.04 -3.32
C GLU A 76 -0.43 11.13 -2.55
N ILE A 77 -1.44 10.39 -3.00
CA ILE A 77 -2.62 10.06 -2.21
C ILE A 77 -2.47 8.59 -1.83
N VAL A 78 -2.60 8.29 -0.54
CA VAL A 78 -2.44 6.94 0.00
C VAL A 78 -3.76 6.47 0.57
N VAL A 79 -4.22 5.29 0.17
CA VAL A 79 -5.35 4.60 0.80
C VAL A 79 -4.79 3.38 1.51
N VAL A 80 -4.95 3.31 2.83
CA VAL A 80 -4.51 2.20 3.67
C VAL A 80 -5.74 1.52 4.26
N VAL A 81 -5.82 0.20 4.09
CA VAL A 81 -6.81 -0.67 4.73
C VAL A 81 -6.06 -1.70 5.59
N GLU A 82 -6.34 -1.70 6.88
CA GLU A 82 -5.79 -2.66 7.85
C GLU A 82 -6.77 -3.83 8.05
N GLY A 83 -6.26 -5.05 7.89
CA GLY A 83 -7.06 -6.26 7.84
C GLY A 83 -7.97 -6.32 6.63
N GLY A 84 -9.13 -6.97 6.79
CA GLY A 84 -10.14 -7.10 5.75
C GLY A 84 -9.77 -8.06 4.62
N THR A 85 -10.64 -8.16 3.62
CA THR A 85 -10.36 -8.90 2.39
C THR A 85 -9.76 -7.99 1.31
N ILE A 86 -9.14 -8.62 0.32
CA ILE A 86 -8.59 -7.90 -0.83
C ILE A 86 -9.72 -7.24 -1.64
N GLU A 87 -10.91 -7.85 -1.72
CA GLU A 87 -12.10 -7.29 -2.35
C GLU A 87 -12.60 -6.02 -1.63
N GLU A 88 -12.66 -6.04 -0.30
CA GLU A 88 -13.02 -4.85 0.49
C GLU A 88 -12.07 -3.69 0.19
N PHE A 89 -10.76 -3.98 0.13
CA PHE A 89 -9.76 -2.98 -0.26
C PHE A 89 -9.98 -2.44 -1.69
N ARG A 90 -10.37 -3.30 -2.65
CA ARG A 90 -10.68 -2.89 -4.02
C ARG A 90 -11.85 -1.93 -4.08
N GLU A 91 -12.94 -2.24 -3.39
CA GLU A 91 -14.16 -1.43 -3.36
C GLU A 91 -13.92 -0.07 -2.70
N ILE A 92 -13.24 -0.07 -1.54
CA ILE A 92 -12.86 1.15 -0.82
C ILE A 92 -11.99 2.03 -1.71
N SER A 93 -10.91 1.48 -2.27
CA SER A 93 -9.97 2.23 -3.11
C SER A 93 -10.65 2.79 -4.37
N SER A 94 -11.53 2.02 -5.01
CA SER A 94 -12.30 2.48 -6.17
C SER A 94 -13.27 3.62 -5.81
N THR A 95 -13.86 3.57 -4.62
CA THR A 95 -14.73 4.62 -4.11
C THR A 95 -13.95 5.89 -3.81
N VAL A 96 -12.77 5.77 -3.17
CA VAL A 96 -11.87 6.90 -2.91
C VAL A 96 -11.39 7.55 -4.19
N LEU A 97 -10.94 6.78 -5.18
CA LEU A 97 -10.58 7.31 -6.50
C LEU A 97 -11.76 8.03 -7.16
N SER A 98 -12.98 7.50 -7.02
CA SER A 98 -14.19 8.16 -7.55
C SER A 98 -14.50 9.48 -6.85
N ALA A 99 -14.31 9.59 -5.54
CA ALA A 99 -14.46 10.84 -4.82
C ALA A 99 -13.41 11.87 -5.27
N ILE A 100 -12.16 11.44 -5.46
CA ILE A 100 -11.09 12.31 -5.96
C ILE A 100 -11.42 12.82 -7.37
N GLU A 101 -11.92 11.96 -8.26
CA GLU A 101 -12.33 12.35 -9.61
C GLU A 101 -13.40 13.46 -9.61
N LYS A 102 -14.38 13.36 -8.70
CA LYS A 102 -15.47 14.35 -8.60
C LYS A 102 -14.98 15.69 -8.04
N LEU A 103 -14.14 15.65 -7.01
CA LEU A 103 -13.66 16.86 -6.32
C LEU A 103 -12.52 17.53 -7.08
N PHE A 104 -11.67 16.75 -7.74
CA PHE A 104 -10.47 17.18 -8.46
C PHE A 104 -10.40 16.51 -9.84
N PRO A 105 -11.27 16.86 -10.79
CA PRO A 105 -11.36 16.18 -12.09
C PRO A 105 -10.11 16.31 -12.96
N MET A 106 -9.29 17.34 -12.70
CA MET A 106 -8.02 17.57 -13.41
C MET A 106 -6.83 16.88 -12.73
N LYS A 107 -7.06 16.12 -11.64
CA LYS A 107 -6.01 15.41 -10.93
C LYS A 107 -5.41 14.33 -11.82
N VAL A 108 -4.09 14.28 -11.85
CA VAL A 108 -3.31 13.34 -12.63
C VAL A 108 -2.21 12.74 -11.78
N ALA A 109 -1.79 11.51 -12.07
CA ALA A 109 -0.64 10.87 -11.46
C ALA A 109 0.42 10.51 -12.49
N ASN A 110 1.65 10.31 -12.04
CA ASN A 110 2.71 9.71 -12.85
C ASN A 110 2.86 8.20 -12.60
N ARG A 111 2.50 7.74 -11.39
CA ARG A 111 2.67 6.37 -10.93
C ARG A 111 1.45 5.90 -10.14
N LEU A 112 1.17 4.61 -10.23
CA LEU A 112 0.32 3.88 -9.30
C LEU A 112 1.10 2.70 -8.70
N SER A 113 0.84 2.38 -7.43
CA SER A 113 1.34 1.17 -6.79
C SER A 113 0.26 0.58 -5.86
N ILE A 114 0.23 -0.74 -5.76
CA ILE A 114 -0.51 -1.46 -4.74
C ILE A 114 0.47 -2.31 -3.95
N LEU A 115 0.45 -2.17 -2.63
CA LEU A 115 1.21 -2.98 -1.70
C LEU A 115 0.26 -3.79 -0.82
N ASN A 116 0.48 -5.10 -0.75
CA ASN A 116 -0.20 -5.97 0.20
C ASN A 116 0.84 -6.65 1.08
N SER A 117 0.66 -6.56 2.39
CA SER A 117 1.59 -7.10 3.37
C SER A 117 0.86 -7.97 4.37
N LYS A 118 1.42 -9.14 4.67
CA LYS A 118 0.99 -10.03 5.74
C LYS A 118 2.19 -10.39 6.61
N TYR A 119 2.02 -10.28 7.92
CA TYR A 119 3.04 -10.65 8.90
C TYR A 119 2.57 -11.85 9.71
N PHE A 120 3.41 -12.87 9.77
CA PHE A 120 3.11 -14.13 10.42
C PHE A 120 4.11 -14.43 11.54
N ARG A 121 3.61 -15.10 12.56
CA ARG A 121 4.41 -15.72 13.61
C ARG A 121 4.28 -17.24 13.54
N SER A 122 5.39 -17.92 13.78
CA SER A 122 5.44 -19.37 13.88
C SER A 122 6.60 -19.80 14.79
N ASP A 123 6.73 -21.11 14.97
CA ASP A 123 7.90 -21.72 15.59
C ASP A 123 9.10 -21.80 14.62
N VAL A 124 10.27 -22.09 15.20
CA VAL A 124 11.55 -22.20 14.48
C VAL A 124 11.51 -23.31 13.42
N GLU A 125 10.80 -24.41 13.68
CA GLU A 125 10.66 -25.52 12.74
C GLU A 125 9.91 -25.08 11.48
N SER A 126 8.80 -24.37 11.64
CA SER A 126 8.02 -23.80 10.53
C SER A 126 8.85 -22.83 9.69
N TYR A 127 9.65 -21.98 10.33
CA TYR A 127 10.54 -21.05 9.64
C TYR A 127 11.64 -21.78 8.86
N SER A 128 12.20 -22.83 9.44
CA SER A 128 13.18 -23.70 8.76
C SER A 128 12.54 -24.40 7.56
N ASN A 129 11.35 -24.99 7.72
CA ASN A 129 10.63 -25.65 6.64
C ASN A 129 10.33 -24.68 5.48
N LEU A 130 9.94 -23.44 5.80
CA LEU A 130 9.71 -22.41 4.78
C LEU A 130 11.01 -22.03 4.05
N TYR A 131 12.12 -21.85 4.77
CA TYR A 131 13.43 -21.62 4.15
C TYR A 131 13.80 -22.74 3.17
N HIS A 132 13.65 -24.00 3.62
CA HIS A 132 13.93 -25.17 2.79
C HIS A 132 12.93 -25.32 1.63
N ALA A 133 11.74 -24.74 1.68
CA ALA A 133 10.84 -24.70 0.53
C ALA A 133 11.25 -23.66 -0.52
N LEU A 134 11.87 -22.55 -0.09
CA LEU A 134 12.16 -21.39 -0.94
C LEU A 134 13.58 -21.37 -1.51
N PHE A 135 14.59 -21.85 -0.76
CA PHE A 135 16.01 -21.69 -1.10
C PHE A 135 16.65 -23.00 -1.51
N THR A 136 17.69 -22.93 -2.35
CA THR A 136 18.47 -24.12 -2.78
C THR A 136 19.63 -24.45 -1.85
N HIS A 137 20.10 -23.50 -1.03
CA HIS A 137 21.19 -23.72 -0.08
C HIS A 137 20.67 -24.41 1.19
N LYS A 138 20.44 -25.72 1.12
CA LYS A 138 19.74 -26.48 2.17
C LYS A 138 20.54 -26.69 3.46
N ASP A 139 21.86 -26.53 3.44
CA ASP A 139 22.70 -26.83 4.60
C ASP A 139 22.81 -25.64 5.59
N ALA A 140 22.20 -24.49 5.27
CA ALA A 140 22.22 -23.33 6.15
C ALA A 140 21.09 -23.38 7.18
N GLU A 141 21.39 -22.83 8.37
CA GLU A 141 20.42 -22.57 9.44
C GLU A 141 20.26 -21.06 9.67
N PRO A 142 19.66 -20.32 8.72
CA PRO A 142 19.58 -18.86 8.81
C PRO A 142 18.56 -18.42 9.86
N PHE A 143 18.97 -17.45 10.68
CA PHE A 143 18.05 -16.73 11.57
C PHE A 143 17.29 -15.61 10.85
N GLU A 144 17.84 -15.07 9.76
CA GLU A 144 17.20 -14.11 8.85
C GLU A 144 17.47 -14.47 7.39
N TRP A 145 16.50 -14.20 6.52
CA TRP A 145 16.62 -14.45 5.08
C TRP A 145 15.54 -13.70 4.30
N ASP A 146 15.82 -13.37 3.04
CA ASP A 146 14.91 -12.64 2.15
C ASP A 146 14.86 -13.34 0.78
N ASN A 147 13.66 -13.76 0.37
CA ASN A 147 13.38 -14.29 -0.95
C ASN A 147 12.54 -13.27 -1.72
N ARG A 148 13.18 -12.57 -2.66
CA ARG A 148 12.53 -11.55 -3.48
C ARG A 148 12.59 -11.87 -4.96
N ILE A 149 11.43 -11.80 -5.61
CA ILE A 149 11.28 -11.97 -7.06
C ILE A 149 10.72 -10.67 -7.61
N VAL A 150 11.33 -10.17 -8.68
CA VAL A 150 10.88 -8.99 -9.41
C VAL A 150 10.74 -9.34 -10.88
N GLU A 151 9.52 -9.24 -11.39
CA GLU A 151 9.22 -9.48 -12.80
C GLU A 151 8.76 -8.19 -13.47
N ARG A 152 9.28 -7.92 -14.68
CA ARG A 152 8.72 -6.88 -15.54
C ARG A 152 7.58 -7.49 -16.33
N LYS A 153 6.37 -6.95 -16.16
CA LYS A 153 5.17 -7.39 -16.88
C LYS A 153 4.52 -6.22 -17.59
N GLU A 154 3.80 -6.51 -18.67
CA GLU A 154 2.93 -5.56 -19.35
C GLU A 154 1.49 -5.88 -18.96
N LEU A 155 0.74 -4.88 -18.52
CA LEU A 155 -0.67 -5.04 -18.18
C LEU A 155 -1.49 -5.34 -19.46
N PRO A 156 -2.38 -6.35 -19.43
CA PRO A 156 -3.03 -6.86 -20.64
C PRO A 156 -3.93 -5.82 -21.34
N GLU A 157 -4.64 -4.96 -20.61
CA GLU A 157 -5.58 -3.98 -21.16
C GLU A 157 -4.93 -2.61 -21.34
N THR A 158 -4.35 -2.05 -20.27
CA THR A 158 -3.76 -0.68 -20.30
C THR A 158 -2.41 -0.62 -21.00
N LYS A 159 -1.74 -1.76 -21.23
CA LYS A 159 -0.39 -1.86 -21.83
C LYS A 159 0.70 -1.15 -21.03
N GLU A 160 0.42 -0.83 -19.77
CA GLU A 160 1.42 -0.24 -18.89
C GLU A 160 2.43 -1.30 -18.45
N LEU A 161 3.72 -0.93 -18.51
CA LEU A 161 4.77 -1.74 -17.92
C LEU A 161 4.77 -1.57 -16.40
N ILE A 162 4.83 -2.69 -15.69
CA ILE A 162 4.82 -2.74 -14.23
C ILE A 162 5.99 -3.57 -13.71
N ASN A 163 6.43 -3.27 -12.50
CA ASN A 163 7.15 -4.23 -11.68
C ASN A 163 6.11 -5.01 -10.87
N SER A 164 6.15 -6.33 -11.01
CA SER A 164 5.38 -7.30 -10.26
C SER A 164 6.34 -7.94 -9.25
N ILE A 165 6.22 -7.59 -7.98
CA ILE A 165 7.19 -7.92 -6.93
C ILE A 165 6.52 -8.81 -5.90
N SER A 166 7.17 -9.90 -5.55
CA SER A 166 6.83 -10.70 -4.39
C SER A 166 8.05 -10.90 -3.50
N THR A 167 7.83 -10.80 -2.20
CA THR A 167 8.85 -11.01 -1.18
C THR A 167 8.29 -11.92 -0.10
N ILE A 168 9.05 -12.94 0.28
CA ILE A 168 8.88 -13.65 1.54
C ILE A 168 10.19 -13.50 2.32
N ARG A 169 10.13 -12.90 3.51
CA ARG A 169 11.31 -12.62 4.34
C ARG A 169 11.07 -13.07 5.78
N ARG A 170 12.07 -13.69 6.40
CA ARG A 170 12.14 -13.82 7.87
C ARG A 170 13.04 -12.74 8.43
N SER A 171 12.57 -12.02 9.43
CA SER A 171 13.32 -10.94 10.08
C SER A 171 12.80 -10.67 11.49
N GLU A 172 13.64 -10.13 12.35
CA GLU A 172 13.20 -9.56 13.63
C GLU A 172 12.64 -8.15 13.44
N ILE A 173 11.44 -7.89 13.93
CA ILE A 173 10.81 -6.56 13.87
C ILE A 173 10.42 -6.05 15.26
N ARG A 174 10.33 -4.72 15.38
CA ARG A 174 9.67 -4.02 16.48
C ARG A 174 8.66 -3.07 15.89
N SER A 175 7.37 -3.34 16.10
CA SER A 175 6.29 -2.52 15.55
C SER A 175 5.27 -2.20 16.65
N PRO A 176 4.87 -0.93 16.84
CA PRO A 176 3.86 -0.58 17.83
C PRO A 176 2.50 -1.25 17.55
N PHE A 177 2.28 -1.68 16.30
CA PHE A 177 1.06 -2.37 15.85
C PHE A 177 1.06 -3.87 16.18
N ILE A 178 2.19 -4.44 16.61
CA ILE A 178 2.34 -5.88 16.89
C ILE A 178 2.84 -6.04 18.32
N ASP A 179 2.02 -6.70 19.16
CA ASP A 179 2.36 -7.05 20.56
C ASP A 179 2.95 -5.88 21.38
N GLY A 180 2.37 -4.69 21.19
CA GLY A 180 2.75 -3.49 21.94
C GLY A 180 4.19 -3.02 21.71
N GLY A 181 4.79 -3.29 20.54
CA GLY A 181 6.14 -2.81 20.21
C GLY A 181 7.28 -3.71 20.68
N ARG A 182 6.98 -4.91 21.18
CA ARG A 182 8.01 -5.90 21.54
C ARG A 182 8.71 -6.43 20.29
N GLN A 183 9.95 -6.86 20.46
CA GLN A 183 10.70 -7.51 19.41
C GLN A 183 10.11 -8.90 19.13
N GLN A 184 9.90 -9.20 17.86
CA GLN A 184 9.39 -10.49 17.42
C GLN A 184 10.10 -10.95 16.15
N ASP A 185 10.38 -12.25 16.09
CA ASP A 185 10.79 -12.93 14.88
C ASP A 185 9.54 -13.30 14.07
N ILE A 186 9.47 -12.80 12.84
CA ILE A 186 8.31 -12.93 11.97
C ILE A 186 8.70 -13.42 10.59
N VAL A 187 7.72 -13.91 9.84
CA VAL A 187 7.76 -13.99 8.39
C VAL A 187 6.85 -12.93 7.80
N ALA A 188 7.41 -12.09 6.92
CA ALA A 188 6.68 -11.11 6.13
C ALA A 188 6.46 -11.66 4.71
N MET A 189 5.22 -11.62 4.24
CA MET A 189 4.86 -11.78 2.85
C MET A 189 4.41 -10.43 2.30
N GLU A 190 5.10 -9.91 1.30
CA GLU A 190 4.83 -8.62 0.68
C GLU A 190 4.66 -8.80 -0.83
N ILE A 191 3.61 -8.19 -1.37
CA ILE A 191 3.33 -8.16 -2.80
C ILE A 191 3.16 -6.70 -3.21
N ASP A 192 4.02 -6.23 -4.10
CA ASP A 192 4.02 -4.86 -4.62
C ASP A 192 3.93 -4.89 -6.15
N SER A 193 2.83 -4.33 -6.68
CA SER A 193 2.71 -4.05 -8.10
C SER A 193 2.72 -2.56 -8.34
N ASN A 194 3.69 -2.09 -9.12
CA ASN A 194 3.85 -0.67 -9.41
C ASN A 194 4.14 -0.39 -10.88
N THR A 195 3.53 0.67 -11.41
CA THR A 195 3.96 1.23 -12.71
C THR A 195 5.36 1.81 -12.58
N LEU A 196 6.09 1.91 -13.69
CA LEU A 196 7.52 2.26 -13.67
C LEU A 196 7.80 3.63 -13.05
N HIS A 197 8.67 3.65 -12.03
CA HIS A 197 9.07 4.90 -11.36
C HIS A 197 9.93 5.82 -12.23
N GLN A 198 10.53 5.29 -13.30
CA GLN A 198 11.30 6.09 -14.27
C GLN A 198 10.42 7.06 -15.07
N ASN A 199 9.11 6.82 -15.12
CA ASN A 199 8.17 7.71 -15.80
C ASN A 199 7.81 8.85 -14.86
N THR A 200 8.46 10.00 -15.06
CA THR A 200 8.25 11.19 -14.21
C THR A 200 7.08 12.06 -14.67
N GLU A 201 6.60 11.88 -15.90
CA GLU A 201 5.50 12.66 -16.47
C GLU A 201 4.15 12.33 -15.82
N MET A 202 3.40 13.37 -15.46
CA MET A 202 2.04 13.27 -14.95
C MET A 202 1.10 12.94 -16.10
N ARG A 203 0.61 11.70 -16.15
CA ARG A 203 -0.01 11.15 -17.37
C ARG A 203 -1.28 10.34 -17.15
N PHE A 204 -1.54 9.90 -15.92
CA PHE A 204 -2.70 9.11 -15.58
C PHE A 204 -3.80 10.01 -15.03
N SER A 205 -4.84 10.25 -15.83
CA SER A 205 -6.10 10.78 -15.28
C SER A 205 -6.69 9.79 -14.28
N ILE A 206 -7.59 10.24 -13.41
CA ILE A 206 -8.24 9.32 -12.45
C ILE A 206 -8.99 8.17 -13.14
N GLN A 207 -9.56 8.40 -14.33
CA GLN A 207 -10.20 7.35 -15.12
C GLN A 207 -9.22 6.28 -15.58
N GLN A 208 -8.04 6.68 -16.05
CA GLN A 208 -6.97 5.75 -16.43
C GLN A 208 -6.42 5.04 -15.18
N ALA A 209 -6.23 5.78 -14.10
CA ALA A 209 -5.75 5.27 -12.82
C ALA A 209 -6.65 4.16 -12.26
N LYS A 210 -7.98 4.30 -12.37
CA LYS A 210 -8.93 3.25 -11.98
C LYS A 210 -8.78 1.96 -12.79
N LYS A 211 -8.52 2.06 -14.10
CA LYS A 211 -8.28 0.89 -14.96
C LYS A 211 -6.97 0.19 -14.59
N ILE A 212 -5.90 0.98 -14.46
CA ILE A 212 -4.58 0.48 -14.03
C ILE A 212 -4.69 -0.16 -12.66
N PHE A 213 -5.38 0.47 -11.70
CA PHE A 213 -5.62 -0.07 -10.37
C PHE A 213 -6.29 -1.45 -10.42
N ALA A 214 -7.33 -1.63 -11.24
CA ALA A 214 -8.01 -2.92 -11.37
C ALA A 214 -7.08 -4.03 -11.91
N GLU A 215 -6.19 -3.70 -12.84
CA GLU A 215 -5.21 -4.65 -13.37
C GLU A 215 -4.07 -4.94 -12.38
N LEU A 216 -3.55 -3.92 -11.68
CA LEU A 216 -2.57 -4.10 -10.60
C LEU A 216 -3.14 -4.97 -9.48
N TYR A 217 -4.42 -4.75 -9.13
CA TYR A 217 -5.16 -5.56 -8.17
C TYR A 217 -5.19 -7.02 -8.61
N SER A 218 -5.57 -7.30 -9.86
CA SER A 218 -5.65 -8.67 -10.38
C SER A 218 -4.28 -9.36 -10.39
N ASN A 219 -3.20 -8.62 -10.68
CA ASN A 219 -1.85 -9.15 -10.58
C ASN A 219 -1.49 -9.50 -9.12
N ASN A 220 -1.79 -8.63 -8.15
CA ASN A 220 -1.53 -8.91 -6.74
C ASN A 220 -2.34 -10.09 -6.21
N ASP A 221 -3.60 -10.22 -6.63
CA ASP A 221 -4.48 -11.33 -6.27
C ASP A 221 -3.91 -12.67 -6.77
N THR A 222 -3.50 -12.72 -8.04
CA THR A 222 -2.83 -13.90 -8.63
C THR A 222 -1.55 -14.27 -7.88
N LEU A 223 -0.74 -13.28 -7.49
CA LEU A 223 0.47 -13.52 -6.69
C LEU A 223 0.13 -14.00 -5.28
N THR A 224 -0.93 -13.47 -4.68
CA THR A 224 -1.39 -13.88 -3.35
C THR A 224 -1.78 -15.36 -3.35
N ASP A 225 -2.53 -15.81 -4.35
CA ASP A 225 -2.88 -17.21 -4.53
C ASP A 225 -1.65 -18.10 -4.75
N ALA A 226 -0.73 -17.65 -5.61
CA ALA A 226 0.49 -18.40 -5.91
C ALA A 226 1.41 -18.57 -4.68
N LEU A 227 1.50 -17.55 -3.83
CA LEU A 227 2.29 -17.57 -2.60
C LEU A 227 1.55 -18.22 -1.43
N GLY A 228 0.22 -18.25 -1.47
CA GLY A 228 -0.63 -18.85 -0.43
C GLY A 228 -0.29 -20.32 -0.15
N ARG A 229 0.32 -21.03 -1.11
CA ARG A 229 0.83 -22.40 -0.93
C ARG A 229 1.88 -22.56 0.19
N TYR A 230 2.46 -21.46 0.67
CA TYR A 230 3.50 -21.47 1.70
C TYR A 230 2.98 -21.19 3.13
N PHE A 231 1.69 -20.85 3.32
CA PHE A 231 1.16 -20.32 4.59
C PHE A 231 -0.05 -21.04 5.17
#